data_AF-A0A419F0S0-F1
#
_entry.id   AF-A0A419F0S0-F1
#
_cell.length_a   1.000
_cell.length_b   1.000
_cell.length_c   1.000
_cell.angle_alpha   90.00
_cell.angle_beta   90.00
_cell.angle_gamma   90.00
#
_symmetry.space_group_name_H-M   'P 1'
#
loop_
_entity.id
_entity.type
_entity.pdbx_description
1 polymer ?
#
loop_
_entity_poly.entity_id
_entity_poly.type
_entity_poly.pdbx_seq_one_letter_code
_entity_poly.pdbx_strand_id
1 'polypeptide(L)'
;MRSIYSIMALCLVAILVTTIPAIAQECPEPGSGAVGVAEFSEGCIDCVDGPVVTCNGEFRVNLMNFERDTVLRLATFTYRVYNFPEATDSGDLVHWVLGIDMEQFQTALANDMTLEDLFVSCSVNGLAVGMDCGLVLPDPTTQLDGVKFEAVIGDSEYETFSITLDEAALIHGFEVAKDCALAATKAGDQDIQRVDRLVPGYACINGPVLAGEPLPYVCPRSQGFWKNHAEAWPVTSLVLGSETYSQSELITILRTPPRGDASLILAKQLIAAKLNVENGSDPAPIDDTIESADDQLSAYSGKLPYGVRTYTSAGHAMLQDAQILDNYNNRELTPDCEG
;
A
#
# COMPACT_ATOMS: atom_id res chain seq x y z
N MET A 1 -40.28 4.46 -4.50
CA MET A 1 -39.64 4.40 -5.84
C MET A 1 -38.30 5.12 -5.66
N ARG A 2 -37.12 4.46 -5.57
CA ARG A 2 -36.30 3.89 -6.67
C ARG A 2 -36.38 4.77 -7.93
N SER A 3 -35.34 5.22 -8.63
CA SER A 3 -33.90 4.96 -8.70
C SER A 3 -33.35 5.91 -9.81
N ILE A 4 -32.03 6.15 -9.91
CA ILE A 4 -31.18 6.03 -11.14
C ILE A 4 -29.91 6.93 -11.09
N TYR A 5 -28.78 6.23 -11.20
CA TYR A 5 -27.38 6.54 -11.57
C TYR A 5 -27.12 7.51 -12.75
N SER A 6 -25.94 8.17 -12.79
CA SER A 6 -24.81 7.83 -13.70
C SER A 6 -23.81 8.99 -13.96
N ILE A 7 -22.56 8.76 -13.53
CA ILE A 7 -21.23 8.99 -14.14
C ILE A 7 -21.14 9.81 -15.45
N MET A 8 -20.20 10.77 -15.49
CA MET A 8 -19.17 10.82 -16.55
C MET A 8 -17.96 11.69 -16.15
N ALA A 9 -16.85 11.01 -15.86
CA ALA A 9 -15.50 11.55 -15.98
C ALA A 9 -15.17 11.75 -17.46
N LEU A 10 -14.55 12.89 -17.79
CA LEU A 10 -13.52 13.03 -18.81
C LEU A 10 -13.02 14.49 -18.78
N CYS A 11 -11.77 14.71 -18.40
CA CYS A 11 -11.01 15.82 -18.99
C CYS A 11 -9.62 15.30 -19.34
N LEU A 12 -9.51 14.87 -20.59
CA LEU A 12 -8.30 14.58 -21.31
C LEU A 12 -7.78 15.91 -21.90
N VAL A 13 -6.67 16.45 -21.41
CA VAL A 13 -5.84 17.48 -22.07
C VAL A 13 -4.47 17.48 -21.36
N ALA A 14 -3.30 17.54 -21.95
CA ALA A 14 -2.77 17.17 -23.26
C ALA A 14 -1.26 17.09 -23.03
N ILE A 15 -0.59 16.14 -23.68
CA ILE A 15 0.87 16.13 -23.78
C ILE A 15 1.30 17.42 -24.48
N LEU A 16 1.90 18.34 -23.74
CA LEU A 16 2.81 19.32 -24.30
C LEU A 16 4.23 18.77 -24.11
N VAL A 17 4.70 18.07 -25.14
CA VAL A 17 6.14 17.95 -25.38
C VAL A 17 6.65 19.38 -25.53
N THR A 18 7.28 19.93 -24.48
CA THR A 18 8.20 21.03 -24.68
C THR A 18 9.60 20.42 -24.71
N THR A 19 10.23 20.51 -25.88
CA THR A 19 11.65 20.22 -26.07
C THR A 19 12.49 21.39 -25.53
N ILE A 20 12.34 21.71 -24.25
CA ILE A 20 13.27 22.56 -23.53
C ILE A 20 13.93 21.63 -22.51
N PRO A 21 15.26 21.50 -22.48
CA PRO A 21 15.90 20.87 -21.34
C PRO A 21 15.65 21.84 -20.18
N ALA A 22 14.65 21.57 -19.35
CA ALA A 22 14.51 22.24 -18.07
C ALA A 22 15.66 21.72 -17.20
N ILE A 23 16.80 22.37 -17.32
CA ILE A 23 17.93 22.19 -16.43
C ILE A 23 17.48 22.81 -15.10
N ALA A 24 17.35 21.97 -14.08
CA ALA A 24 17.41 22.29 -12.65
C ALA A 24 16.42 23.34 -12.10
N GLN A 25 15.58 22.89 -11.16
CA GLN A 25 15.58 23.48 -9.81
C GLN A 25 15.38 25.01 -9.72
N GLU A 26 14.40 25.58 -10.43
CA GLU A 26 13.95 26.93 -10.09
C GLU A 26 12.94 26.84 -8.96
N CYS A 27 13.41 27.18 -7.77
CA CYS A 27 12.58 27.32 -6.59
C CYS A 27 11.41 28.29 -6.86
N PRO A 28 10.21 28.01 -6.32
CA PRO A 28 9.08 28.93 -6.49
C PRO A 28 9.46 30.35 -6.08
N GLU A 29 9.01 31.34 -6.86
CA GLU A 29 9.27 32.73 -6.53
C GLU A 29 8.63 33.09 -5.16
N PRO A 30 9.28 33.93 -4.33
CA PRO A 30 8.64 34.49 -3.14
C PRO A 30 7.28 35.11 -3.45
N GLY A 31 6.23 34.70 -2.72
CA GLY A 31 4.88 35.18 -2.94
C GLY A 31 4.09 34.44 -4.04
N SER A 32 4.62 33.36 -4.62
CA SER A 32 4.02 32.61 -5.73
C SER A 32 2.69 31.91 -5.41
N GLY A 33 2.21 31.96 -4.17
CA GLY A 33 0.91 31.34 -3.89
C GLY A 33 0.96 29.81 -3.90
N ALA A 34 -0.21 29.19 -3.72
CA ALA A 34 -0.42 27.75 -3.84
C ALA A 34 -0.02 27.25 -5.23
N VAL A 35 -0.15 28.16 -6.21
CA VAL A 35 0.11 27.93 -7.63
C VAL A 35 1.56 27.54 -7.86
N GLY A 36 2.52 28.29 -7.30
CA GLY A 36 3.93 27.93 -7.45
C GLY A 36 4.31 26.61 -6.78
N VAL A 37 3.61 26.21 -5.71
CA VAL A 37 3.81 24.92 -5.05
C VAL A 37 3.26 23.77 -5.91
N ALA A 38 2.06 23.94 -6.47
CA ALA A 38 1.44 22.96 -7.36
C ALA A 38 2.29 22.75 -8.64
N GLU A 39 2.74 23.83 -9.27
CA GLU A 39 3.64 23.78 -10.44
C GLU A 39 4.97 23.08 -10.10
N PHE A 40 5.52 23.32 -8.91
CA PHE A 40 6.74 22.67 -8.47
C PHE A 40 6.55 21.16 -8.21
N SER A 41 5.42 20.76 -7.60
CA SER A 41 5.13 19.33 -7.38
C SER A 41 5.01 18.54 -8.68
N GLU A 42 4.40 19.12 -9.71
CA GLU A 42 4.33 18.48 -11.04
C GLU A 42 5.72 18.33 -11.69
N GLY A 43 6.68 19.18 -11.33
CA GLY A 43 8.05 19.17 -11.86
C GLY A 43 9.02 18.23 -11.16
N CYS A 44 8.59 17.52 -10.10
CA CYS A 44 9.47 16.71 -9.26
C CYS A 44 9.76 15.33 -9.87
N ILE A 45 10.41 15.30 -11.04
CA ILE A 45 10.60 14.08 -11.85
C ILE A 45 12.09 13.67 -11.97
N ASP A 46 13.02 14.59 -11.74
CA ASP A 46 14.48 14.38 -11.89
C ASP A 46 15.24 14.62 -10.57
N CYS A 47 15.02 13.77 -9.57
CA CYS A 47 15.73 13.80 -8.29
C CYS A 47 17.02 12.98 -8.34
N VAL A 48 18.07 13.47 -7.68
CA VAL A 48 19.38 12.80 -7.60
C VAL A 48 19.56 12.09 -6.26
N ASP A 49 20.34 11.01 -6.23
CA ASP A 49 20.61 10.21 -5.02
C ASP A 49 21.39 10.97 -3.93
N GLY A 50 21.94 12.14 -4.27
CA GLY A 50 22.77 12.92 -3.38
C GLY A 50 21.99 13.69 -2.33
N PRO A 51 22.70 14.35 -1.39
CA PRO A 51 22.07 15.28 -0.49
C PRO A 51 21.46 16.45 -1.26
N VAL A 52 20.17 16.68 -1.07
CA VAL A 52 19.42 17.78 -1.69
C VAL A 52 19.28 18.91 -0.70
N VAL A 53 19.65 20.11 -1.12
CA VAL A 53 19.49 21.33 -0.32
C VAL A 53 18.13 21.94 -0.63
N THR A 54 17.39 22.34 0.40
CA THR A 54 16.11 23.01 0.22
C THR A 54 16.28 24.36 -0.43
N CYS A 55 15.25 24.82 -1.13
CA CYS A 55 15.23 26.07 -1.88
C CYS A 55 15.62 27.31 -1.07
N ASN A 56 15.26 27.34 0.21
CA ASN A 56 15.61 28.41 1.14
C ASN A 56 16.99 28.23 1.80
N GLY A 57 17.72 27.15 1.49
CA GLY A 57 19.03 26.84 2.07
C GLY A 57 18.97 26.48 3.56
N GLU A 58 17.80 26.13 4.09
CA GLU A 58 17.57 25.86 5.51
C GLU A 58 18.00 24.46 5.91
N PHE A 59 17.78 23.48 5.02
CA PHE A 59 18.16 22.09 5.27
C PHE A 59 18.85 21.44 4.09
N ARG A 60 19.55 20.35 4.42
CA ARG A 60 20.02 19.38 3.46
C ARG A 60 19.48 18.00 3.85
N VAL A 61 18.77 17.36 2.94
CA VAL A 61 18.16 16.04 3.13
C VAL A 61 18.90 15.02 2.29
N ASN A 62 19.19 13.85 2.85
CA ASN A 62 19.86 12.75 2.16
C ASN A 62 19.14 11.43 2.45
N LEU A 63 18.74 10.70 1.41
CA LEU A 63 18.28 9.32 1.57
C LEU A 63 19.50 8.45 1.88
N MET A 64 19.50 7.82 3.06
CA MET A 64 20.58 6.95 3.51
C MET A 64 20.35 5.51 3.07
N ASN A 65 19.10 5.04 3.13
CA ASN A 65 18.77 3.64 2.89
C ASN A 65 17.30 3.45 2.45
N PHE A 66 17.07 2.42 1.65
CA PHE A 66 15.75 1.89 1.32
C PHE A 66 15.83 0.36 1.39
N GLU A 67 15.12 -0.23 2.35
CA GLU A 67 15.06 -1.68 2.58
C GLU A 67 13.64 -2.18 2.36
N ARG A 68 13.49 -3.29 1.64
CA ARG A 68 12.20 -3.95 1.43
C ARG A 68 12.26 -5.39 1.93
N ASP A 69 11.36 -5.76 2.82
CA ASP A 69 11.11 -7.14 3.21
C ASP A 69 9.91 -7.65 2.42
N THR A 70 10.17 -8.50 1.42
CA THR A 70 9.11 -9.04 0.55
C THR A 70 8.25 -10.10 1.21
N VAL A 71 8.70 -10.67 2.34
CA VAL A 71 7.93 -11.68 3.08
C VAL A 71 6.94 -10.98 4.00
N LEU A 72 7.40 -9.98 4.74
CA LEU A 72 6.56 -9.17 5.63
C LEU A 72 5.84 -8.03 4.91
N ARG A 73 6.14 -7.80 3.61
CA ARG A 73 5.61 -6.71 2.80
C ARG A 73 5.86 -5.32 3.41
N LEU A 74 7.04 -5.13 4.00
CA LEU A 74 7.44 -3.88 4.64
C LEU A 74 8.47 -3.12 3.82
N ALA A 75 8.26 -1.81 3.69
CA ALA A 75 9.18 -0.89 3.03
C ALA A 75 9.72 0.13 4.03
N THR A 76 11.03 0.15 4.27
CA THR A 76 11.68 1.05 5.23
C THR A 76 12.60 2.05 4.55
N PHE A 77 12.37 3.33 4.81
CA PHE A 77 13.19 4.44 4.32
C PHE A 77 13.93 5.10 5.47
N THR A 78 15.22 5.34 5.29
CA THR A 78 16.05 6.05 6.27
C THR A 78 16.63 7.32 5.65
N TYR A 79 16.38 8.46 6.27
CA TYR A 79 16.85 9.78 5.85
C TYR A 79 17.79 10.39 6.87
N ARG A 80 18.68 11.25 6.40
CA ARG A 80 19.44 12.17 7.23
C ARG A 80 19.14 13.60 6.83
N VAL A 81 18.77 14.42 7.81
CA VAL A 81 18.51 15.84 7.65
C VAL A 81 19.58 16.62 8.39
N TYR A 82 20.13 17.64 7.74
CA TYR A 82 21.09 18.58 8.30
C TYR A 82 20.46 19.97 8.33
N ASN A 83 20.55 20.65 9.47
CA ASN A 83 20.06 22.02 9.64
C ASN A 83 21.22 23.02 9.50
N PHE A 84 21.09 24.01 8.61
CA PHE A 84 22.11 25.04 8.46
C PHE A 84 22.02 26.07 9.62
N PRO A 85 23.06 26.19 10.47
CA PRO A 85 23.01 27.03 11.68
C PRO A 85 22.96 28.55 11.40
N GLU A 86 23.12 28.97 10.14
CA GLU A 86 23.06 30.36 9.70
C GLU A 86 21.65 30.82 9.29
N ALA A 87 20.64 29.93 9.33
CA ALA A 87 19.25 30.29 9.08
C ALA A 87 18.74 31.22 10.19
N THR A 88 18.45 32.48 9.84
CA THR A 88 18.29 33.61 10.78
C THR A 88 17.06 33.56 11.70
N ASP A 89 16.20 32.53 11.63
CA ASP A 89 14.96 32.40 12.42
C ASP A 89 14.80 30.96 12.99
N SER A 90 15.79 30.45 13.72
CA SER A 90 15.77 29.11 14.35
C SER A 90 14.87 28.97 15.59
N GLY A 91 13.81 29.76 15.70
CA GLY A 91 12.85 29.65 16.81
C GLY A 91 11.87 28.50 16.58
N ASP A 92 11.85 27.52 17.50
CA ASP A 92 10.88 26.40 17.62
C ASP A 92 10.29 25.94 16.27
N LEU A 93 11.17 25.59 15.32
CA LEU A 93 10.77 25.09 14.02
C LEU A 93 10.29 23.65 14.17
N VAL A 94 9.03 23.41 13.80
CA VAL A 94 8.47 22.07 13.62
C VAL A 94 8.78 21.66 12.19
N HIS A 95 9.62 20.65 12.03
CA HIS A 95 10.12 20.23 10.73
C HIS A 95 9.14 19.26 10.07
N TRP A 96 9.03 19.37 8.76
CA TRP A 96 8.26 18.48 7.91
C TRP A 96 9.32 17.76 7.08
N VAL A 97 9.39 16.44 7.17
CA VAL A 97 10.49 15.70 6.53
C VAL A 97 10.08 15.24 5.14
N LEU A 98 8.79 15.07 4.89
CA LEU A 98 8.28 14.48 3.66
C LEU A 98 6.82 14.87 3.44
N GLY A 99 6.45 15.20 2.21
CA GLY A 99 5.07 15.23 1.77
C GLY A 99 4.90 14.17 0.68
N ILE A 100 4.07 13.16 0.94
CA ILE A 100 3.68 12.18 -0.08
C ILE A 100 2.33 12.61 -0.66
N ASP A 101 2.08 12.32 -1.94
CA ASP A 101 0.78 12.60 -2.56
C ASP A 101 -0.31 11.75 -1.91
N MET A 102 -1.07 12.36 -1.01
CA MET A 102 -2.10 11.66 -0.23
C MET A 102 -3.25 11.18 -1.08
N GLU A 103 -3.59 11.89 -2.15
CA GLU A 103 -4.65 11.48 -3.06
C GLU A 103 -4.21 10.20 -3.79
N GLN A 104 -2.97 10.18 -4.28
CA GLN A 104 -2.38 8.99 -4.87
C GLN A 104 -2.38 7.82 -3.88
N PHE A 105 -1.93 8.04 -2.64
CA PHE A 105 -1.91 6.99 -1.62
C PHE A 105 -3.31 6.50 -1.24
N GLN A 106 -4.28 7.40 -1.06
CA GLN A 106 -5.67 7.03 -0.77
C GLN A 106 -6.29 6.20 -1.88
N THR A 107 -6.00 6.49 -3.15
CA THR A 107 -6.52 5.69 -4.28
C THR A 107 -5.92 4.28 -4.35
N ALA A 108 -4.78 4.06 -3.70
CA ALA A 108 -4.07 2.79 -3.71
C ALA A 108 -4.27 1.97 -2.42
N LEU A 109 -5.07 2.43 -1.46
CA LEU A 109 -5.40 1.66 -0.26
C LEU A 109 -6.41 0.55 -0.56
N ALA A 110 -6.23 -0.61 0.07
CA ALA A 110 -7.17 -1.72 0.01
C ALA A 110 -8.53 -1.35 0.64
N ASN A 111 -9.56 -2.13 0.30
CA ASN A 111 -10.90 -1.93 0.86
C ASN A 111 -10.84 -1.97 2.40
N ASP A 112 -11.54 -1.03 3.03
CA ASP A 112 -11.59 -0.83 4.49
C ASP A 112 -10.24 -0.46 5.16
N MET A 113 -9.18 -0.21 4.39
CA MET A 113 -7.92 0.34 4.91
C MET A 113 -7.91 1.87 4.90
N THR A 114 -7.18 2.42 5.85
CA THR A 114 -6.92 3.86 5.98
C THR A 114 -5.43 4.14 5.84
N LEU A 115 -5.09 5.42 5.74
CA LEU A 115 -3.69 5.82 5.75
C LEU A 115 -2.99 5.42 7.04
N GLU A 116 -3.68 5.33 8.18
CA GLU A 116 -3.08 4.89 9.44
C GLU A 116 -2.55 3.46 9.35
N ASP A 117 -3.26 2.58 8.63
CA ASP A 117 -2.88 1.18 8.46
C ASP A 117 -1.61 1.00 7.62
N LEU A 118 -1.26 2.00 6.79
CA LEU A 118 -0.04 2.00 6.00
C LEU A 118 1.22 2.30 6.84
N PHE A 119 1.11 3.04 7.95
CA PHE A 119 2.28 3.47 8.74
C PHE A 119 2.53 2.54 9.92
N VAL A 120 3.63 1.78 9.87
CA VAL A 120 3.97 0.79 10.90
C VAL A 120 4.78 1.40 12.03
N SER A 121 5.84 2.15 11.70
CA SER A 121 6.72 2.72 12.72
C SER A 121 7.56 3.89 12.20
N CYS A 122 7.89 4.80 13.11
CA CYS A 122 8.80 5.91 12.85
C CYS A 122 9.77 6.13 14.01
N SER A 123 11.01 6.49 13.69
CA SER A 123 12.02 6.81 14.70
C SER A 123 12.92 7.98 14.30
N VAL A 124 13.43 8.67 15.31
CA VAL A 124 14.40 9.76 15.19
C VAL A 124 15.65 9.39 15.98
N ASN A 125 16.80 9.33 15.32
CA ASN A 125 18.06 8.84 15.88
C ASN A 125 17.93 7.47 16.58
N GLY A 126 17.05 6.60 16.06
CA GLY A 126 16.77 5.28 16.63
C GLY A 126 15.87 5.30 17.87
N LEU A 127 15.36 6.46 18.28
CA LEU A 127 14.35 6.58 19.33
C LEU A 127 12.97 6.57 18.67
N ALA A 128 12.09 5.67 19.12
CA ALA A 128 10.72 5.64 18.66
C ALA A 128 10.05 6.99 18.94
N VAL A 129 9.46 7.58 17.92
CA VAL A 129 8.48 8.66 18.10
C VAL A 129 7.21 7.98 18.63
N GLY A 130 6.40 8.68 19.44
CA GLY A 130 5.20 8.09 20.08
C GLY A 130 4.17 7.49 19.12
N MET A 131 3.00 7.07 19.64
CA MET A 131 2.03 6.20 18.95
C MET A 131 1.51 6.66 17.58
N ASP A 132 1.74 7.89 17.17
CA ASP A 132 1.47 8.32 15.80
C ASP A 132 2.79 8.77 15.19
N CYS A 133 3.13 8.23 14.02
CA CYS A 133 4.04 8.85 13.07
C CYS A 133 3.49 10.22 12.62
N GLY A 134 3.10 11.11 13.55
CA GLY A 134 2.57 12.43 13.31
C GLY A 134 1.67 12.55 12.09
N LEU A 135 0.77 11.59 11.82
CA LEU A 135 -0.23 11.66 10.75
C LEU A 135 -1.17 12.84 11.03
N VAL A 136 -0.67 14.03 10.78
CA VAL A 136 -1.42 15.27 10.87
C VAL A 136 -2.03 15.43 9.50
N LEU A 137 -3.35 15.24 9.45
CA LEU A 137 -4.23 15.63 8.35
C LEU A 137 -3.79 16.97 7.73
N PRO A 138 -4.05 17.20 6.43
CA PRO A 138 -3.54 18.35 5.68
C PRO A 138 -3.61 19.65 6.48
N ASP A 139 -2.45 20.27 6.66
CA ASP A 139 -2.36 21.59 7.24
C ASP A 139 -2.59 22.59 6.11
N PRO A 140 -3.74 23.29 6.07
CA PRO A 140 -4.02 24.25 5.01
C PRO A 140 -3.00 25.41 4.98
N THR A 141 -2.16 25.55 6.03
CA THR A 141 -1.09 26.56 6.08
C THR A 141 0.19 26.13 5.36
N THR A 142 0.43 24.84 5.13
CA THR A 142 1.55 24.35 4.31
C THR A 142 1.14 24.11 2.85
N GLN A 143 -0.17 23.97 2.59
CA GLN A 143 -0.76 23.82 1.26
C GLN A 143 -0.25 22.59 0.49
N LEU A 144 0.29 21.62 1.22
CA LEU A 144 0.62 20.30 0.74
C LEU A 144 -0.30 19.30 1.42
N ASP A 145 -0.92 18.45 0.62
CA ASP A 145 -1.54 17.22 1.10
C ASP A 145 -0.40 16.21 1.31
N GLY A 146 -0.18 15.75 2.55
CA GLY A 146 0.95 14.87 2.87
C GLY A 146 0.95 14.32 4.29
N VAL A 147 1.83 13.35 4.55
CA VAL A 147 2.10 12.82 5.89
C VAL A 147 3.23 13.58 6.55
N LYS A 148 2.93 14.21 7.68
CA LYS A 148 3.88 14.96 8.50
C LYS A 148 4.66 14.04 9.43
N PHE A 149 5.92 14.39 9.71
CA PHE A 149 6.68 13.79 10.79
C PHE A 149 7.18 14.88 11.72
N GLU A 150 6.61 14.97 12.92
CA GLU A 150 7.04 15.92 13.93
C GLU A 150 8.16 15.33 14.77
N ALA A 151 9.35 15.92 14.68
CA ALA A 151 10.44 15.66 15.61
C ALA A 151 10.89 16.97 16.27
N VAL A 152 11.03 16.93 17.60
CA VAL A 152 11.75 17.97 18.33
C VAL A 152 13.23 17.74 18.08
N ILE A 153 13.85 18.60 17.29
CA ILE A 153 15.27 18.53 16.97
C ILE A 153 16.10 18.80 18.23
N GLY A 154 17.08 17.94 18.50
CA GLY A 154 18.07 18.18 19.57
C GLY A 154 19.18 19.14 19.11
N ASP A 155 20.12 19.48 19.99
CA ASP A 155 21.25 20.38 19.66
C ASP A 155 22.28 19.80 18.64
N SER A 156 21.93 18.73 17.90
CA SER A 156 22.81 18.07 16.94
C SER A 156 22.75 18.66 15.54
N GLU A 157 23.88 18.61 14.85
CA GLU A 157 24.07 19.07 13.47
C GLU A 157 23.25 18.24 12.44
N TYR A 158 22.96 16.98 12.77
CA TYR A 158 22.22 16.04 11.92
C TYR A 158 21.17 15.28 12.72
N GLU A 159 20.05 14.99 12.07
CA GLU A 159 18.98 14.13 12.56
C GLU A 159 18.76 12.98 11.58
N THR A 160 18.58 11.75 12.08
CA THR A 160 18.29 10.57 11.25
C THR A 160 16.86 10.11 11.46
N PHE A 161 16.08 10.05 10.40
CA PHE A 161 14.69 9.61 10.39
C PHE A 161 14.59 8.22 9.78
N SER A 162 13.77 7.35 10.36
CA SER A 162 13.41 6.06 9.75
C SER A 162 11.90 5.91 9.74
N ILE A 163 11.34 5.48 8.61
CA ILE A 163 9.90 5.31 8.38
C ILE A 163 9.69 3.93 7.77
N THR A 164 8.75 3.15 8.33
CA THR A 164 8.35 1.84 7.80
C THR A 164 6.90 1.86 7.36
N LEU A 165 6.65 1.44 6.12
CA LEU A 165 5.34 1.38 5.46
C LEU A 165 4.94 -0.08 5.22
N ASP A 166 3.66 -0.40 5.40
CA ASP A 166 3.08 -1.73 5.16
C ASP A 166 2.42 -1.79 3.77
N GLU A 167 3.06 -2.49 2.83
CA GLU A 167 2.50 -2.69 1.49
C GLU A 167 1.25 -3.59 1.52
N ALA A 168 0.97 -4.31 2.61
CA ALA A 168 -0.28 -5.08 2.75
C ALA A 168 -1.52 -4.19 2.86
N ALA A 169 -1.36 -2.92 3.27
CA ALA A 169 -2.44 -1.94 3.25
C ALA A 169 -2.79 -1.44 1.83
N LEU A 170 -1.95 -1.74 0.83
CA LEU A 170 -2.16 -1.34 -0.55
C LEU A 170 -2.94 -2.39 -1.34
N ILE A 171 -3.75 -1.95 -2.30
CA ILE A 171 -4.35 -2.84 -3.29
C ILE A 171 -3.27 -3.60 -4.08
N HIS A 172 -3.59 -4.84 -4.42
CA HIS A 172 -2.66 -5.71 -5.12
C HIS A 172 -2.22 -5.10 -6.47
N GLY A 173 -0.90 -5.05 -6.71
CA GLY A 173 -0.30 -4.44 -7.88
C GLY A 173 0.39 -3.10 -7.61
N PHE A 174 0.12 -2.49 -6.45
CA PHE A 174 0.91 -1.36 -5.95
C PHE A 174 1.98 -1.84 -4.99
N GLU A 175 3.10 -1.14 -5.01
CA GLU A 175 4.20 -1.28 -4.07
C GLU A 175 4.77 0.10 -3.70
N VAL A 176 5.46 0.17 -2.56
CA VAL A 176 6.17 1.37 -2.18
C VAL A 176 7.57 1.29 -2.80
N ALA A 177 7.85 2.20 -3.72
CA ALA A 177 9.13 2.29 -4.40
C ALA A 177 9.91 3.53 -3.97
N LYS A 178 11.20 3.53 -4.33
CA LYS A 178 12.05 4.71 -4.22
C LYS A 178 12.02 5.46 -5.55
N ASP A 179 11.50 6.68 -5.54
CA ASP A 179 11.53 7.61 -6.67
C ASP A 179 11.41 9.06 -6.16
N CYS A 180 11.17 10.03 -7.04
CA CYS A 180 11.11 11.43 -6.68
C CYS A 180 9.88 11.76 -5.83
N ALA A 181 10.17 12.28 -4.64
CA ALA A 181 9.20 12.74 -3.67
C ALA A 181 9.50 14.18 -3.27
N LEU A 182 8.44 14.91 -2.87
CA LEU A 182 8.56 16.28 -2.41
C LEU A 182 8.84 16.34 -0.90
N ALA A 183 9.89 17.03 -0.51
CA ALA A 183 10.12 17.46 0.86
C ALA A 183 9.85 18.97 0.97
N ALA A 184 9.29 19.39 2.09
CA ALA A 184 8.96 20.79 2.38
C ALA A 184 9.20 21.06 3.87
N THR A 185 9.46 22.30 4.28
CA THR A 185 9.56 22.68 5.71
C THR A 185 8.47 23.68 6.10
N LYS A 186 8.23 23.85 7.40
CA LYS A 186 7.33 24.90 7.92
C LYS A 186 8.13 25.80 8.86
N ALA A 187 8.10 27.10 8.58
CA ALA A 187 8.65 28.10 9.48
C ALA A 187 7.52 29.00 10.00
N GLY A 188 6.91 28.73 11.16
CA GLY A 188 5.79 29.55 11.69
C GLY A 188 4.54 29.56 10.78
N ASP A 189 3.78 30.66 10.76
CA ASP A 189 2.53 30.85 9.98
C ASP A 189 2.78 31.17 8.50
N GLN A 190 3.75 30.53 7.88
CA GLN A 190 4.35 31.03 6.65
C GLN A 190 3.71 30.43 5.41
N ASP A 191 2.54 31.01 5.20
CA ASP A 191 1.92 31.38 3.94
C ASP A 191 2.97 31.91 2.94
N ILE A 192 3.37 31.06 2.00
CA ILE A 192 3.74 31.33 0.60
C ILE A 192 3.18 32.61 -0.07
N GLN A 193 2.27 33.36 0.56
CA GLN A 193 1.84 34.72 0.22
C GLN A 193 2.84 35.82 0.65
N ARG A 194 3.87 35.49 1.44
CA ARG A 194 4.90 36.46 1.84
C ARG A 194 5.87 36.76 0.70
N VAL A 195 5.99 38.05 0.38
CA VAL A 195 6.89 38.59 -0.66
C VAL A 195 8.23 39.08 -0.09
N ASP A 196 8.35 39.17 1.24
CA ASP A 196 9.50 39.75 1.95
C ASP A 196 10.60 38.74 2.28
N ARG A 197 10.38 37.46 1.98
CA ARG A 197 11.33 36.36 2.27
C ARG A 197 11.09 35.16 1.38
N LEU A 198 12.06 34.25 1.32
CA LEU A 198 11.97 33.01 0.55
C LEU A 198 10.81 32.14 1.03
N VAL A 199 10.17 31.44 0.10
CA VAL A 199 9.14 30.42 0.37
C VAL A 199 9.67 29.35 1.34
N PRO A 200 8.81 28.55 2.00
CA PRO A 200 9.26 27.43 2.82
C PRO A 200 10.24 26.51 2.08
N GLY A 201 11.08 25.77 2.81
CA GLY A 201 12.18 25.02 2.23
C GLY A 201 11.71 23.78 1.48
N TYR A 202 11.47 23.89 0.18
CA TYR A 202 11.13 22.76 -0.68
C TYR A 202 12.36 22.09 -1.30
N ALA A 203 12.28 20.79 -1.52
CA ALA A 203 13.29 19.99 -2.21
C ALA A 203 12.66 18.77 -2.88
N CYS A 204 13.10 18.46 -4.10
CA CYS A 204 12.85 17.17 -4.74
C CYS A 204 13.89 16.16 -4.25
N ILE A 205 13.45 15.16 -3.51
CA ILE A 205 14.31 14.15 -2.90
C ILE A 205 13.98 12.76 -3.44
N ASN A 206 14.91 11.83 -3.30
CA ASN A 206 14.59 10.42 -3.49
C ASN A 206 13.84 9.88 -2.26
N GLY A 207 12.64 9.34 -2.45
CA GLY A 207 11.83 8.81 -1.36
C GLY A 207 10.66 7.92 -1.73
N PRO A 208 9.77 7.62 -0.77
CA PRO A 208 8.68 6.70 -1.01
C PRO A 208 7.71 7.33 -2.00
N VAL A 209 7.50 6.63 -3.09
CA VAL A 209 6.41 6.86 -4.03
C VAL A 209 5.61 5.58 -4.18
N LEU A 210 4.38 5.69 -4.65
CA LEU A 210 3.66 4.53 -5.16
C LEU A 210 4.13 4.22 -6.56
N ALA A 211 4.59 2.98 -6.74
CA ALA A 211 4.86 2.42 -8.05
C ALA A 211 3.87 1.31 -8.36
N GLY A 212 3.55 1.20 -9.64
CA GLY A 212 2.58 0.26 -10.15
C GLY A 212 1.27 0.93 -10.55
N GLU A 213 0.50 0.20 -11.33
CA GLU A 213 -0.91 0.50 -11.59
C GLU A 213 -1.73 -0.62 -10.95
N PRO A 214 -3.02 -0.38 -10.62
CA PRO A 214 -3.88 -1.45 -10.14
C PRO A 214 -3.80 -2.57 -11.17
N LEU A 215 -3.27 -3.73 -10.78
CA LEU A 215 -3.36 -4.89 -11.66
C LEU A 215 -4.85 -5.10 -11.94
N PRO A 216 -5.25 -5.38 -13.19
CA PRO A 216 -6.66 -5.50 -13.53
C PRO A 216 -7.29 -6.51 -12.56
N TYR A 217 -8.22 -6.03 -11.73
CA TYR A 217 -8.77 -6.79 -10.61
C TYR A 217 -9.30 -8.14 -11.13
N VAL A 218 -8.62 -9.23 -10.75
CA VAL A 218 -8.96 -10.55 -11.27
C VAL A 218 -10.05 -11.13 -10.40
N CYS A 219 -11.26 -11.17 -10.95
CA CYS A 219 -12.40 -11.68 -10.20
C CYS A 219 -12.29 -13.16 -9.87
N PRO A 220 -12.62 -13.55 -8.63
CA PRO A 220 -12.76 -14.95 -8.28
C PRO A 220 -13.68 -15.68 -9.26
N ARG A 221 -13.31 -16.91 -9.54
CA ARG A 221 -14.08 -17.87 -10.31
C ARG A 221 -14.60 -18.94 -9.36
N SER A 222 -15.82 -19.36 -9.61
CA SER A 222 -16.48 -20.37 -8.78
C SER A 222 -15.76 -21.70 -8.86
N GLN A 223 -15.98 -22.54 -7.85
CA GLN A 223 -15.55 -23.93 -7.85
C GLN A 223 -15.95 -24.68 -9.15
N GLY A 224 -17.14 -24.36 -9.69
CA GLY A 224 -17.64 -24.94 -10.93
C GLY A 224 -16.78 -24.61 -12.15
N PHE A 225 -16.24 -23.40 -12.23
CA PHE A 225 -15.32 -22.98 -13.29
C PHE A 225 -14.04 -23.82 -13.24
N TRP A 226 -13.34 -23.82 -12.11
CA TRP A 226 -12.06 -24.52 -11.95
C TRP A 226 -12.16 -26.02 -12.19
N LYS A 227 -13.26 -26.64 -11.73
CA LYS A 227 -13.54 -28.07 -11.96
C LYS A 227 -13.64 -28.44 -13.45
N ASN A 228 -14.10 -27.50 -14.28
CA ASN A 228 -14.43 -27.73 -15.69
C ASN A 228 -13.40 -27.17 -16.67
N HIS A 229 -12.46 -26.32 -16.23
CA HIS A 229 -11.45 -25.66 -17.06
C HIS A 229 -10.04 -25.91 -16.52
N ALA A 230 -9.58 -27.16 -16.60
CA ALA A 230 -8.26 -27.56 -16.08
C ALA A 230 -7.10 -26.86 -16.81
N GLU A 231 -7.30 -26.56 -18.10
CA GLU A 231 -6.38 -25.83 -18.96
C GLU A 231 -6.15 -24.38 -18.52
N ALA A 232 -7.05 -23.82 -17.72
CA ALA A 232 -6.95 -22.46 -17.21
C ALA A 232 -6.22 -22.38 -15.86
N TRP A 233 -5.84 -23.50 -15.25
CA TRP A 233 -5.21 -23.48 -13.93
C TRP A 233 -3.81 -22.85 -14.02
N PRO A 234 -3.49 -21.84 -13.19
CA PRO A 234 -2.17 -21.20 -13.18
C PRO A 234 -1.07 -22.12 -12.65
N VAL A 235 -1.44 -23.11 -11.84
CA VAL A 235 -0.53 -24.07 -11.20
C VAL A 235 -0.96 -25.51 -11.43
N THR A 236 0.01 -26.43 -11.37
CA THR A 236 -0.22 -27.88 -11.60
C THR A 236 -0.33 -28.69 -10.30
N SER A 237 -0.16 -28.06 -9.14
CA SER A 237 -0.30 -28.66 -7.82
C SER A 237 -0.69 -27.63 -6.77
N LEU A 238 -1.38 -28.08 -5.72
CA LEU A 238 -1.67 -27.29 -4.52
C LEU A 238 -1.40 -28.12 -3.28
N VAL A 239 -1.08 -27.44 -2.18
CA VAL A 239 -1.06 -28.03 -0.83
C VAL A 239 -2.41 -27.82 -0.18
N LEU A 240 -2.98 -28.85 0.45
CA LEU A 240 -4.17 -28.76 1.30
C LEU A 240 -3.82 -29.39 2.66
N GLY A 241 -3.82 -28.59 3.72
CA GLY A 241 -3.22 -28.96 5.00
C GLY A 241 -1.76 -29.34 4.85
N SER A 242 -1.39 -30.58 5.20
CA SER A 242 0.00 -31.06 5.14
C SER A 242 0.33 -31.85 3.87
N GLU A 243 -0.61 -32.00 2.93
CA GLU A 243 -0.48 -32.89 1.78
C GLU A 243 -0.40 -32.11 0.47
N THR A 244 0.54 -32.49 -0.40
CA THR A 244 0.64 -31.95 -1.77
C THR A 244 -0.18 -32.78 -2.74
N TYR A 245 -1.06 -32.14 -3.50
CA TYR A 245 -1.92 -32.77 -4.50
C TYR A 245 -1.56 -32.30 -5.90
N SER A 246 -1.48 -33.23 -6.84
CA SER A 246 -1.42 -32.92 -8.27
C SER A 246 -2.78 -32.39 -8.75
N GLN A 247 -2.77 -31.62 -9.85
CA GLN A 247 -3.98 -31.14 -10.52
C GLN A 247 -5.00 -32.27 -10.77
N SER A 248 -4.54 -33.45 -11.17
CA SER A 248 -5.43 -34.59 -11.43
C SER A 248 -6.17 -35.06 -10.17
N GLU A 249 -5.49 -35.13 -9.02
CA GLU A 249 -6.08 -35.49 -7.73
C GLU A 249 -7.06 -34.41 -7.26
N LEU A 250 -6.70 -33.14 -7.43
CA LEU A 250 -7.55 -32.00 -7.08
C LEU A 250 -8.85 -31.99 -7.90
N ILE A 251 -8.78 -32.26 -9.20
CA ILE A 251 -9.96 -32.41 -10.06
C ILE A 251 -10.83 -33.59 -9.60
N THR A 252 -10.23 -34.70 -9.18
CA THR A 252 -10.97 -35.83 -8.59
C THR A 252 -11.70 -35.41 -7.32
N ILE A 253 -11.06 -34.65 -6.43
CA ILE A 253 -11.69 -34.10 -5.21
C ILE A 253 -12.86 -33.19 -5.59
N LEU A 254 -12.67 -32.25 -6.52
CA LEU A 254 -13.73 -31.34 -7.01
C LEU A 254 -14.94 -32.08 -7.59
N ARG A 255 -14.72 -33.24 -8.23
CA ARG A 255 -15.79 -34.09 -8.81
C ARG A 255 -16.45 -35.03 -7.81
N THR A 256 -15.79 -35.35 -6.71
CA THR A 256 -16.30 -36.29 -5.70
C THR A 256 -17.50 -35.69 -4.96
N PRO A 257 -18.68 -36.34 -4.92
CA PRO A 257 -19.81 -35.86 -4.13
C PRO A 257 -19.47 -35.96 -2.63
N PRO A 258 -19.67 -34.90 -1.81
CA PRO A 258 -19.21 -34.91 -0.42
C PRO A 258 -19.91 -35.93 0.48
N ARG A 259 -21.16 -36.33 0.18
CA ARG A 259 -21.94 -37.33 0.93
C ARG A 259 -21.92 -37.13 2.46
N GLY A 260 -21.92 -35.87 2.91
CA GLY A 260 -21.90 -35.49 4.33
C GLY A 260 -20.52 -35.52 4.99
N ASP A 261 -19.44 -35.54 4.20
CA ASP A 261 -18.07 -35.34 4.66
C ASP A 261 -17.70 -33.85 4.62
N ALA A 262 -17.53 -33.25 5.80
CA ALA A 262 -17.15 -31.85 5.96
C ALA A 262 -15.74 -31.56 5.40
N SER A 263 -14.80 -32.52 5.49
CA SER A 263 -13.45 -32.35 4.94
C SER A 263 -13.46 -32.20 3.42
N LEU A 264 -14.34 -32.93 2.73
CA LEU A 264 -14.55 -32.76 1.29
C LEU A 264 -15.26 -31.46 0.94
N ILE A 265 -16.16 -30.96 1.79
CA ILE A 265 -16.85 -29.68 1.56
C ILE A 265 -15.84 -28.53 1.67
N LEU A 266 -15.03 -28.50 2.73
CA LEU A 266 -13.98 -27.51 2.94
C LEU A 266 -12.94 -27.56 1.82
N ALA A 267 -12.36 -28.73 1.55
CA ALA A 267 -11.32 -28.88 0.55
C ALA A 267 -11.76 -28.39 -0.83
N LYS A 268 -13.03 -28.62 -1.19
CA LYS A 268 -13.60 -28.17 -2.45
C LYS A 268 -13.58 -26.65 -2.61
N GLN A 269 -13.89 -25.91 -1.55
CA GLN A 269 -13.89 -24.46 -1.58
C GLN A 269 -12.48 -23.89 -1.47
N LEU A 270 -11.63 -24.52 -0.65
CA LEU A 270 -10.22 -24.17 -0.50
C LEU A 270 -9.45 -24.32 -1.82
N ILE A 271 -9.70 -25.38 -2.59
CA ILE A 271 -9.08 -25.56 -3.92
C ILE A 271 -9.44 -24.39 -4.84
N ALA A 272 -10.71 -24.00 -4.89
CA ALA A 272 -11.16 -22.92 -5.74
C ALA A 272 -10.58 -21.56 -5.29
N ALA A 273 -10.55 -21.30 -3.97
CA ALA A 273 -9.98 -20.08 -3.41
C ALA A 273 -8.49 -19.97 -3.72
N LYS A 274 -7.70 -21.02 -3.46
CA LYS A 274 -6.26 -21.05 -3.78
C LYS A 274 -6.01 -20.85 -5.27
N LEU A 275 -6.80 -21.47 -6.16
CA LEU A 275 -6.67 -21.22 -7.61
C LEU A 275 -7.02 -19.77 -7.99
N ASN A 276 -7.97 -19.14 -7.31
CA ASN A 276 -8.28 -17.73 -7.52
C ASN A 276 -7.10 -16.84 -7.12
N VAL A 277 -6.48 -17.09 -5.96
CA VAL A 277 -5.28 -16.39 -5.49
C VAL A 277 -4.12 -16.56 -6.47
N GLU A 278 -3.83 -17.80 -6.88
CA GLU A 278 -2.79 -18.09 -7.88
C GLU A 278 -3.10 -17.47 -9.27
N ASN A 279 -4.38 -17.22 -9.55
CA ASN A 279 -4.82 -16.55 -10.78
C ASN A 279 -4.82 -15.01 -10.63
N GLY A 280 -4.33 -14.47 -9.52
CA GLY A 280 -4.18 -13.04 -9.27
C GLY A 280 -5.38 -12.37 -8.60
N SER A 281 -6.31 -13.14 -8.04
CA SER A 281 -7.40 -12.59 -7.24
C SER A 281 -6.91 -12.23 -5.83
N ASP A 282 -7.44 -11.12 -5.29
CA ASP A 282 -7.02 -10.60 -3.98
C ASP A 282 -7.35 -11.60 -2.85
N PRO A 283 -6.36 -12.09 -2.07
CA PRO A 283 -6.60 -13.00 -0.94
C PRO A 283 -7.08 -12.31 0.33
N ALA A 284 -6.98 -10.97 0.45
CA ALA A 284 -7.18 -10.26 1.71
C ALA A 284 -8.49 -10.62 2.46
N PRO A 285 -9.66 -10.80 1.80
CA PRO A 285 -10.89 -11.17 2.50
C PRO A 285 -10.91 -12.60 3.09
N ILE A 286 -9.97 -13.47 2.70
CA ILE A 286 -9.99 -14.90 3.00
C ILE A 286 -8.64 -15.48 3.46
N ASP A 287 -7.61 -14.65 3.68
CA ASP A 287 -6.25 -15.12 4.04
C ASP A 287 -6.25 -15.96 5.34
N ASP A 288 -6.79 -15.39 6.43
CA ASP A 288 -7.02 -16.10 7.71
C ASP A 288 -7.86 -17.37 7.53
N THR A 289 -8.80 -17.36 6.58
CA THR A 289 -9.68 -18.51 6.33
C THR A 289 -8.95 -19.60 5.57
N ILE A 290 -8.02 -19.27 4.67
CA ILE A 290 -7.13 -20.23 4.01
C ILE A 290 -6.24 -20.91 5.07
N GLU A 291 -5.62 -20.13 5.96
CA GLU A 291 -4.78 -20.64 7.03
C GLU A 291 -5.57 -21.57 7.96
N SER A 292 -6.73 -21.13 8.47
CA SER A 292 -7.62 -21.96 9.31
C SER A 292 -8.05 -23.24 8.60
N ALA A 293 -8.38 -23.16 7.31
CA ALA A 293 -8.80 -24.32 6.54
C ALA A 293 -7.66 -25.34 6.36
N ASP A 294 -6.44 -24.88 6.09
CA ASP A 294 -5.27 -25.75 6.02
C ASP A 294 -4.96 -26.38 7.38
N ASP A 295 -5.01 -25.62 8.48
CA ASP A 295 -4.82 -26.14 9.84
C ASP A 295 -5.83 -27.22 10.22
N GLN A 296 -7.09 -27.06 9.85
CA GLN A 296 -8.10 -28.08 10.08
C GLN A 296 -7.85 -29.35 9.26
N LEU A 297 -7.34 -29.23 8.04
CA LEU A 297 -7.00 -30.37 7.18
C LEU A 297 -5.68 -31.04 7.60
N SER A 298 -4.72 -30.29 8.17
CA SER A 298 -3.43 -30.79 8.63
C SER A 298 -3.55 -31.71 9.85
N ALA A 299 -4.65 -31.62 10.59
CA ALA A 299 -4.99 -32.50 11.72
C ALA A 299 -5.24 -33.96 11.33
N TYR A 300 -5.31 -34.27 10.03
CA TYR A 300 -5.56 -35.61 9.50
C TYR A 300 -4.37 -36.09 8.65
N SER A 301 -4.00 -37.36 8.80
CA SER A 301 -2.89 -37.96 8.06
C SER A 301 -3.35 -38.52 6.71
N GLY A 302 -2.55 -38.33 5.66
CA GLY A 302 -2.81 -38.85 4.32
C GLY A 302 -3.77 -37.96 3.55
N LYS A 303 -4.18 -38.39 2.35
CA LYS A 303 -4.98 -37.58 1.43
C LYS A 303 -6.49 -37.74 1.62
N LEU A 304 -7.25 -36.69 1.32
CA LEU A 304 -8.72 -36.64 1.31
C LEU A 304 -9.35 -37.80 0.50
N PRO A 305 -10.56 -38.26 0.86
CA PRO A 305 -11.45 -37.75 1.92
C PRO A 305 -11.14 -38.26 3.32
N TYR A 306 -11.44 -37.46 4.36
CA TYR A 306 -11.23 -37.85 5.77
C TYR A 306 -12.49 -38.36 6.47
N GLY A 307 -13.67 -38.22 5.86
CA GLY A 307 -14.92 -38.74 6.42
C GLY A 307 -15.42 -37.99 7.66
N VAL A 308 -15.04 -36.72 7.81
CA VAL A 308 -15.44 -35.89 8.97
C VAL A 308 -16.93 -35.61 8.89
N ARG A 309 -17.68 -36.00 9.91
CA ARG A 309 -19.14 -35.83 9.91
C ARG A 309 -19.52 -34.37 10.18
N THR A 310 -20.43 -33.83 9.39
CA THR A 310 -20.89 -32.43 9.47
C THR A 310 -21.46 -32.03 10.84
N TYR A 311 -21.99 -32.96 11.63
CA TYR A 311 -22.54 -32.67 12.96
C TYR A 311 -21.51 -32.73 14.11
N THR A 312 -20.25 -33.04 13.83
CA THR A 312 -19.17 -33.01 14.84
C THR A 312 -18.64 -31.60 15.03
N SER A 313 -17.97 -31.30 16.15
CA SER A 313 -17.35 -29.99 16.37
C SER A 313 -16.37 -29.62 15.24
N ALA A 314 -15.47 -30.54 14.88
CA ALA A 314 -14.56 -30.36 13.75
C ALA A 314 -15.31 -30.17 12.42
N GLY A 315 -16.39 -30.92 12.21
CA GLY A 315 -17.23 -30.76 11.03
C GLY A 315 -17.90 -29.38 10.92
N HIS A 316 -18.34 -28.79 12.03
CA HIS A 316 -18.90 -27.44 12.04
C HIS A 316 -17.85 -26.37 11.72
N ALA A 317 -16.65 -26.49 12.27
CA ALA A 317 -15.53 -25.58 11.97
C ALA A 317 -15.19 -25.62 10.47
N MET A 318 -15.10 -26.81 9.89
CA MET A 318 -14.85 -26.98 8.45
C MET A 318 -15.96 -26.38 7.57
N LEU A 319 -17.22 -26.45 8.02
CA LEU A 319 -18.33 -25.86 7.28
C LEU A 319 -18.35 -24.32 7.38
N GLN A 320 -17.86 -23.75 8.49
CA GLN A 320 -17.74 -22.31 8.65
C GLN A 320 -16.74 -21.73 7.65
N ASP A 321 -15.53 -22.29 7.60
CA ASP A 321 -14.49 -21.84 6.66
C ASP A 321 -14.93 -22.09 5.22
N ALA A 322 -15.56 -23.25 4.94
CA ALA A 322 -16.11 -23.54 3.62
C ALA A 322 -17.13 -22.50 3.16
N GLN A 323 -17.96 -21.96 4.06
CA GLN A 323 -18.94 -20.93 3.70
C GLN A 323 -18.29 -19.60 3.35
N ILE A 324 -17.27 -19.18 4.11
CA ILE A 324 -16.54 -17.92 3.82
C ILE A 324 -15.82 -18.03 2.48
N LEU A 325 -15.14 -19.16 2.23
CA LEU A 325 -14.47 -19.43 0.95
C LEU A 325 -15.47 -19.53 -0.20
N ASP A 326 -16.67 -20.09 0.01
CA ASP A 326 -17.73 -20.11 -0.99
C ASP A 326 -18.21 -18.69 -1.35
N ASN A 327 -18.42 -17.83 -0.36
CA ASN A 327 -18.80 -16.43 -0.58
C ASN A 327 -17.74 -15.71 -1.43
N TYR A 328 -16.45 -15.89 -1.12
CA TYR A 328 -15.35 -15.36 -1.94
C TYR A 328 -15.35 -15.91 -3.37
N ASN A 329 -15.44 -17.25 -3.51
CA ASN A 329 -15.43 -17.91 -4.82
C ASN A 329 -16.62 -17.50 -5.71
N ASN A 330 -17.72 -17.05 -5.10
CA ASN A 330 -18.91 -16.51 -5.77
C ASN A 330 -18.97 -14.99 -5.80
N ARG A 331 -17.85 -14.31 -5.48
CA ARG A 331 -17.63 -12.86 -5.58
C ARG A 331 -18.41 -12.01 -4.56
N GLU A 332 -18.95 -12.62 -3.53
CA GLU A 332 -19.71 -11.92 -2.50
C GLU A 332 -18.80 -11.16 -1.51
N LEU A 333 -17.50 -11.49 -1.49
CA LEU A 333 -16.47 -10.80 -0.69
C LEU A 333 -15.54 -9.93 -1.53
N THR A 334 -15.89 -9.68 -2.80
CA THR A 334 -15.09 -8.90 -3.75
C THR A 334 -15.99 -7.85 -4.43
N PRO A 335 -16.20 -6.68 -3.79
CA PRO A 335 -17.16 -5.67 -4.26
C PRO A 335 -16.92 -5.22 -5.71
N ASP A 336 -15.66 -5.17 -6.14
CA ASP A 336 -15.27 -4.73 -7.49
C ASP A 336 -15.52 -5.79 -8.58
N CYS A 337 -16.10 -6.95 -8.21
CA CYS A 337 -16.43 -8.06 -9.11
C CYS A 337 -17.92 -8.28 -9.33
N GLU A 338 -18.77 -7.38 -8.86
CA GLU A 338 -20.20 -7.43 -9.13
C GLU A 338 -20.47 -7.21 -10.64
N GLY A 339 -21.07 -8.22 -11.27
CA GLY A 339 -21.51 -8.21 -12.67
C GLY A 339 -22.69 -9.14 -12.88
#